data_AF-A0A414NV08-F1
#
_entry.id   AF-A0A414NV08-F1
#
_cell.length_a   1.000
_cell.length_b   1.000
_cell.length_c   1.000
_cell.angle_alpha   90.00
_cell.angle_beta   90.00
_cell.angle_gamma   90.00
#
_symmetry.space_group_name_H-M   'P 1'
#
loop_
_entity.id
_entity.type
_entity.pdbx_description
1 polymer ?
#
loop_
_entity_poly.entity_id
_entity_poly.type
_entity_poly.pdbx_seq_one_letter_code
_entity_poly.pdbx_strand_id
1 'polypeptide(L)' 'MVTVSCRLTSSSIVEQDVDRFTQYVYKDPETGCEMSYNLYLPKDYDPNKSYPLVFFVADASANINNTKTPLF' A
#
# COMPACT_ATOMS: atom_id res chain seq x y z
N MET A 1 -49.99 -7.22 -0.46
CA MET A 1 -48.68 -7.89 -0.34
C MET A 1 -47.64 -6.80 -0.54
N VAL A 2 -46.93 -6.38 0.52
CA VAL A 2 -45.97 -5.26 0.44
C VAL A 2 -44.57 -5.84 0.50
N THR A 3 -43.80 -5.66 -0.58
CA THR A 3 -42.41 -6.07 -0.65
C THR A 3 -41.55 -4.99 -0.01
N VAL A 4 -40.85 -5.31 1.08
CA VAL A 4 -39.87 -4.41 1.70
C VAL A 4 -38.56 -4.57 0.96
N SER A 5 -38.15 -3.53 0.21
CA SER A 5 -36.84 -3.47 -0.44
C SER A 5 -35.81 -2.97 0.57
N CYS A 6 -34.96 -3.86 1.08
CA CYS A 6 -33.81 -3.49 1.90
C CYS A 6 -32.68 -2.95 1.01
N ARG A 7 -32.28 -1.68 1.19
CA ARG A 7 -31.09 -1.11 0.54
C ARG A 7 -29.89 -1.33 1.46
N LEU A 8 -28.96 -2.16 1.02
CA LEU A 8 -27.65 -2.28 1.67
C LEU A 8 -26.78 -1.09 1.25
N THR A 9 -26.23 -0.37 2.23
CA THR A 9 -25.27 0.73 2.01
C THR A 9 -24.00 0.45 2.80
N SER A 10 -22.85 0.43 2.13
CA SER A 10 -21.53 0.39 2.79
C SER A 10 -20.92 1.78 2.81
N SER A 11 -20.30 2.17 3.93
CA SER A 11 -19.64 3.47 4.10
C SER A 11 -18.14 3.44 3.83
N SER A 12 -17.52 2.26 3.82
CA SER A 12 -16.07 2.11 3.69
C SER A 12 -15.68 0.75 3.10
N ILE A 13 -14.45 0.69 2.60
CA ILE A 13 -13.77 -0.51 2.12
C ILE A 13 -12.55 -0.70 3.03
N VAL A 14 -12.26 -1.94 3.42
CA VAL A 14 -11.07 -2.29 4.21
C VAL A 14 -10.17 -3.15 3.34
N GLU A 15 -8.94 -2.70 3.11
CA GLU A 15 -7.95 -3.40 2.30
C GLU A 15 -6.91 -4.03 3.23
N GLN A 16 -7.29 -5.11 3.92
CA GLN A 16 -6.55 -5.64 5.07
C GLN A 16 -5.05 -5.90 4.80
N ASP A 17 -4.66 -6.29 3.59
CA ASP A 17 -3.26 -6.51 3.24
C ASP A 17 -2.53 -5.23 2.86
N VAL A 18 -3.17 -4.36 2.08
CA VAL A 18 -2.64 -3.08 1.59
C VAL A 18 -2.44 -2.10 2.75
N ASP A 19 -3.38 -2.08 3.69
CA ASP A 19 -3.37 -1.17 4.84
C ASP A 19 -2.25 -1.47 5.85
N ARG A 20 -1.50 -2.57 5.66
CA ARG A 20 -0.30 -2.89 6.46
C ARG A 20 0.97 -2.24 5.92
N PHE A 21 0.92 -1.63 4.73
CA PHE A 21 2.06 -0.93 4.14
C PHE A 21 2.02 0.55 4.50
N THR A 22 3.16 1.08 4.94
CA THR A 22 3.35 2.51 5.13
C THR A 22 3.91 3.12 3.84
N GLN A 23 3.31 4.21 3.37
CA GLN A 23 3.78 4.96 2.22
C GLN A 23 4.86 5.96 2.64
N TYR A 24 5.96 5.98 1.89
CA TYR A 24 7.06 6.92 2.07
C TYR A 24 7.46 7.55 0.74
N VAL A 25 8.24 8.64 0.82
CA VAL A 25 8.85 9.29 -0.34
C VAL A 25 10.34 9.39 -0.10
N TYR A 26 11.12 8.80 -1.00
CA TYR A 26 12.56 9.02 -1.08
C TYR A 26 12.82 10.21 -2.00
N LYS A 27 13.62 11.17 -1.53
CA LYS A 27 14.10 12.29 -2.33
C LYS A 27 15.58 12.13 -2.58
N ASP A 28 15.93 11.93 -3.84
CA ASP A 28 17.32 11.82 -4.27
C ASP A 28 18.00 13.20 -4.15
N PRO A 29 19.06 13.34 -3.33
CA PRO A 29 19.75 14.62 -3.15
C PRO A 29 20.55 15.05 -4.38
N GLU A 30 20.94 14.13 -5.27
CA GLU A 30 21.75 14.44 -6.45
C GLU A 30 20.90 14.95 -7.61
N THR A 31 19.76 14.31 -7.85
CA THR A 31 18.88 14.63 -8.99
C THR A 31 17.68 15.50 -8.59
N GLY A 32 17.31 15.51 -7.30
CA GLY A 32 16.09 16.13 -6.81
C GLY A 32 14.82 15.33 -7.12
N CYS A 33 14.94 14.17 -7.77
CA CYS A 33 13.80 13.31 -8.09
C CYS A 33 13.19 12.71 -6.81
N GLU A 34 11.87 12.58 -6.81
CA GLU A 34 11.11 11.96 -5.72
C GLU A 34 10.53 10.62 -6.18
N MET A 35 10.70 9.59 -5.35
CA MET A 35 10.20 8.23 -5.60
C MET A 35 9.35 7.78 -4.42
N SER A 36 8.06 7.55 -4.68
CA SER A 36 7.16 6.96 -3.68
C SER A 36 7.41 5.45 -3.56
N TYR A 37 7.37 4.93 -2.34
CA TYR A 37 7.50 3.48 -2.09
C TYR A 37 6.63 3.03 -0.92
N ASN A 38 6.33 1.74 -0.90
CA ASN A 38 5.53 1.08 0.13
C ASN A 38 6.42 0.17 0.97
N LEU A 39 6.41 0.35 2.29
CA LEU A 39 7.19 -0.48 3.22
C LEU A 39 6.26 -1.28 4.13
N TYR A 40 6.44 -2.60 4.12
CA TYR A 40 5.84 -3.49 5.11
C TYR A 40 6.88 -3.88 6.14
N LEU A 41 6.52 -3.73 7.42
CA LEU A 41 7.28 -4.26 8.54
C LEU A 41 6.45 -5.40 9.17
N PRO A 42 7.04 -6.60 9.36
CA PRO A 42 6.33 -7.70 10.01
C PRO A 42 5.80 -7.28 11.38
N LYS A 43 4.62 -7.78 11.73
CA LYS A 43 4.04 -7.50 13.04
C LYS A 43 4.98 -8.00 14.14
N ASP A 44 5.20 -7.17 15.16
CA ASP A 44 6.00 -7.50 16.34
C ASP A 44 7.47 -7.87 16.01
N TYR A 45 8.02 -7.34 14.90
CA TYR A 45 9.42 -7.56 14.55
C TYR A 45 10.37 -6.93 15.58
N ASP A 46 11.47 -7.63 15.88
CA ASP A 46 12.55 -7.10 16.73
C ASP A 46 13.46 -6.17 15.92
N PRO A 47 13.58 -4.87 16.26
CA PRO A 47 14.42 -3.92 15.52
C PRO A 47 15.93 -4.21 15.62
N ASN A 48 16.35 -5.08 16.55
CA ASN A 48 17.76 -5.47 16.72
C ASN A 48 18.13 -6.73 15.90
N LYS A 49 17.20 -7.28 15.12
CA LYS A 49 17.43 -8.44 14.25
C LYS A 49 17.37 -8.04 12.78
N SER A 50 18.15 -8.75 11.98
CA SER A 50 18.10 -8.64 10.52
C SER A 50 17.10 -9.62 9.93
N TYR A 51 16.27 -9.14 9.03
CA TYR A 51 15.31 -9.94 8.27
C TYR A 51 15.63 -9.81 6.77
N PRO A 52 15.30 -10.80 5.94
CA PRO A 52 15.45 -10.68 4.50
C PRO A 52 14.57 -9.55 3.96
N LEU A 53 15.09 -8.80 2.99
CA LEU A 53 14.34 -7.80 2.25
C LEU A 53 13.78 -8.43 0.96
N VAL A 54 12.47 -8.37 0.79
CA VAL A 54 11.84 -8.61 -0.51
C VAL A 54 11.65 -7.26 -1.19
N PHE A 55 12.36 -7.06 -2.30
CA PHE A 55 12.25 -5.86 -3.12
C PHE A 55 11.40 -6.15 -4.35
N PHE A 56 10.32 -5.39 -4.50
CA PHE A 56 9.37 -5.53 -5.60
C PHE A 56 9.37 -4.26 -6.44
N VAL A 57 9.49 -4.42 -7.75
CA VAL A 57 9.40 -3.35 -8.73
C VAL A 57 8.25 -3.69 -9.65
N ALA A 58 7.22 -2.85 -9.66
CA ALA A 58 6.10 -3.01 -10.57
C ALA A 58 6.55 -2.80 -12.03
N ASP A 59 5.89 -3.46 -12.97
CA ASP A 59 6.18 -3.27 -14.39
C ASP A 59 5.69 -1.91 -14.92
N ALA A 60 6.00 -1.62 -16.18
CA ALA A 60 5.75 -0.32 -16.82
C ALA A 60 4.24 0.03 -16.97
N SER A 61 3.33 -0.92 -16.76
CA SER A 61 1.87 -0.67 -16.80
C SER A 61 1.33 -0.04 -15.51
N ALA A 62 2.11 -0.05 -14.42
CA ALA A 62 1.69 0.51 -13.14
C ALA A 62 1.55 2.04 -13.19
N ASN A 63 0.35 2.53 -12.85
CA ASN A 63 0.11 3.96 -12.68
C ASN A 63 0.73 4.47 -11.37
N ILE A 64 1.93 5.02 -11.46
CA ILE A 64 2.69 5.55 -10.34
C ILE A 64 2.13 6.87 -9.74
N ASN A 65 1.11 7.48 -10.35
CA ASN A 65 0.40 8.61 -9.73
C ASN A 65 -0.47 8.17 -8.55
N ASN A 66 -0.78 6.87 -8.45
CA ASN A 66 -1.39 6.27 -7.28
C ASN A 66 -0.31 5.46 -6.53
N THR A 67 0.01 5.88 -5.32
CA THR A 67 1.09 5.31 -4.50
C THR A 67 0.82 3.86 -4.06
N LYS A 68 -0.46 3.44 -4.04
CA LYS A 68 -0.83 2.06 -3.71
C LYS A 68 -0.81 1.11 -4.92
N THR A 69 -0.61 1.59 -6.17
CA THR A 69 -0.65 0.74 -7.37
C THR A 69 0.21 -0.52 -7.31
N PRO A 70 1.43 -0.49 -6.76
CA PRO A 70 2.25 -1.71 -6.65
C PRO A 70 1.72 -2.77 -5.66
N LEU A 71 0.64 -2.50 -4.93
CA LEU A 71 0.11 -3.37 -3.86
C LEU A 71 -1.11 -4.21 -4.30
N PHE A 72 -1.58 -4.07 -5.54
CA PHE A 72 -2.74 -4.80 -6.08
C PHE A 72 -2.51 -5.29 -7.51
#